data_AF-A0A8J4WVC3-F1
#
_entry.id   AF-A0A8J4WVC3-F1
#
_cell.length_a   1.000
_cell.length_b   1.000
_cell.length_c   1.000
_cell.angle_alpha   90.00
_cell.angle_beta   90.00
_cell.angle_gamma   90.00
#
_symmetry.space_group_name_H-M   'P 1'
#
loop_
_entity.id
_entity.type
_entity.pdbx_description
1 polymer ?
#
loop_
_entity_poly.entity_id
_entity_poly.type
_entity_poly.pdbx_seq_one_letter_code
_entity_poly.pdbx_strand_id
1 'polypeptide(L)'
;PTFGYVTYQDIRSVSSLQDQTVIAVKAPTETKLEVPEASEGSMQIYLKSKNGAIEVYLCPEEVLEDESPVKGSSARKDHSYGIPHNSPSHASTHKPQHGLE
;
A
#
# COMPACT_ATOMS: atom_id res chain seq x y z
N PRO A 1 29.06 22.85 14.67
CA PRO A 1 27.68 22.35 14.46
C PRO A 1 27.66 20.80 14.38
N THR A 2 26.88 20.16 15.24
CA THR A 2 26.63 18.71 15.20
C THR A 2 25.39 18.46 14.34
N PHE A 3 25.48 17.52 13.41
CA PHE A 3 24.32 17.09 12.64
C PHE A 3 23.48 16.11 13.48
N GLY A 4 22.15 16.27 13.48
CA GLY A 4 21.21 15.38 14.14
C GLY A 4 20.41 14.58 13.12
N TYR A 5 20.99 13.50 12.60
CA TYR A 5 20.30 12.58 11.69
C TYR A 5 20.73 11.14 12.00
N VAL A 6 19.90 10.20 11.54
CA VAL A 6 20.17 8.76 11.54
C VAL A 6 19.90 8.23 10.15
N THR A 7 20.70 7.27 9.69
CA THR A 7 20.50 6.59 8.41
C THR A 7 19.72 5.29 8.61
N TYR A 8 19.18 4.73 7.52
CA TYR A 8 18.60 3.39 7.57
C TYR A 8 19.61 2.33 8.01
N GLN A 9 20.90 2.49 7.66
CA GLN A 9 21.95 1.57 8.07
C GLN A 9 22.16 1.61 9.59
N ASP A 10 22.11 2.79 10.20
CA ASP A 10 22.22 2.94 11.65
C ASP A 10 21.04 2.25 12.36
N ILE A 11 19.81 2.43 11.85
CA ILE A 11 18.60 1.80 12.41
C ILE A 11 18.70 0.27 12.30
N ARG A 12 19.09 -0.26 11.13
CA ARG A 12 19.23 -1.72 10.91
C ARG A 12 20.38 -2.34 11.70
N SER A 13 21.38 -1.55 12.08
CA SER A 13 22.49 -2.05 12.92
C SER A 13 22.05 -2.46 14.33
N VAL A 14 20.86 -2.03 14.77
CA VAL A 14 20.28 -2.41 16.07
C VAL A 14 19.74 -3.84 15.98
N SER A 15 20.48 -4.78 16.57
CA SER A 15 20.16 -6.22 16.49
C SER A 15 18.76 -6.58 16.98
N SER A 16 18.23 -5.88 17.99
CA SER A 16 16.89 -6.14 18.53
C SER A 16 15.75 -5.68 17.61
N LEU A 17 16.04 -4.98 16.51
CA LEU A 17 15.07 -4.55 15.51
C LEU A 17 15.15 -5.38 14.21
N GLN A 18 16.04 -6.38 14.15
CA GLN A 18 16.12 -7.29 13.02
C GLN A 18 14.80 -8.05 12.85
N ASP A 19 14.43 -8.32 11.60
CA ASP A 19 13.20 -9.00 11.19
C ASP A 19 11.90 -8.40 11.76
N GLN A 20 11.93 -7.11 12.10
CA GLN A 20 10.78 -6.36 12.61
C GLN A 20 10.48 -5.16 11.70
N THR A 21 9.19 -4.88 11.50
CA THR A 21 8.75 -3.67 10.82
C THR A 21 9.06 -2.43 11.68
N VAL A 22 9.99 -1.60 11.22
CA VAL A 22 10.36 -0.35 11.93
C VAL A 22 9.71 0.86 11.26
N ILE A 23 8.90 1.58 12.03
CA ILE A 23 8.24 2.82 11.62
C ILE A 23 8.90 4.00 12.35
N ALA A 24 9.60 4.85 11.62
CA ALA A 24 10.18 6.08 12.16
C ALA A 24 9.19 7.23 12.03
N VAL A 25 8.85 7.87 13.15
CA VAL A 25 7.90 8.98 13.22
C VAL A 25 8.65 10.25 13.60
N LYS A 26 8.61 11.26 12.72
CA LYS A 26 9.07 12.61 13.01
C LYS A 26 7.84 13.52 13.10
N ALA A 27 7.61 14.06 14.29
CA ALA A 27 6.43 14.87 14.57
C ALA A 27 6.82 16.24 15.14
N PRO A 28 6.02 17.29 14.90
CA PRO A 28 6.19 18.58 15.57
C PRO A 28 6.07 18.43 17.09
N THR A 29 6.65 19.40 17.81
CA THR A 29 6.43 19.53 19.25
C THR A 29 4.94 19.59 19.58
N GLU A 30 4.56 19.07 20.74
CA GLU A 30 3.17 18.95 21.22
C GLU A 30 2.29 17.93 20.49
N THR A 31 2.86 17.10 19.61
CA THR A 31 2.14 15.95 19.05
C THR A 31 1.74 14.99 20.17
N LYS A 32 0.45 14.64 20.23
CA LYS A 32 -0.09 13.68 21.19
C LYS A 32 -0.07 12.28 20.60
N LEU A 33 0.34 11.31 21.41
CA LEU A 33 0.27 9.88 21.12
C LEU A 33 -0.74 9.24 22.06
N GLU A 34 -1.70 8.52 21.49
CA GLU A 34 -2.70 7.74 22.22
C GLU A 34 -2.65 6.29 21.75
N VAL A 35 -2.67 5.35 22.69
CA VAL A 35 -2.78 3.92 22.43
C VAL A 35 -4.09 3.47 23.07
N PRO A 36 -5.16 3.30 22.30
CA PRO A 36 -6.40 2.78 22.85
C PRO A 36 -6.22 1.37 23.40
N GLU A 37 -7.13 1.00 24.29
CA GLU A 37 -7.20 -0.37 24.76
C GLU A 37 -7.38 -1.31 23.57
N ALA A 38 -6.57 -2.36 23.52
CA ALA A 38 -6.59 -3.29 22.41
C ALA A 38 -7.98 -3.94 22.32
N SER A 39 -8.70 -3.64 21.24
CA SER A 39 -9.85 -4.46 20.86
C SER A 39 -9.35 -5.80 20.36
N GLU A 40 -10.14 -6.85 20.57
CA GLU A 40 -9.72 -8.24 20.33
C GLU A 40 -9.03 -8.40 18.96
N GLY A 41 -7.71 -8.64 18.99
CA GLY A 41 -6.90 -8.88 17.79
C GLY A 41 -6.32 -7.66 17.06
N SER A 42 -6.46 -6.43 17.57
CA SER A 42 -5.85 -5.25 16.92
C SER A 42 -5.12 -4.31 17.89
N MET A 43 -3.96 -3.82 17.46
CA MET A 43 -3.21 -2.76 18.14
C MET A 43 -3.29 -1.50 17.30
N GLN A 44 -3.58 -0.38 17.93
CA GLN A 44 -3.72 0.91 17.26
C GLN A 44 -2.92 1.98 17.98
N ILE A 45 -2.32 2.88 17.20
CA ILE A 45 -1.61 4.05 17.70
C ILE A 45 -2.17 5.26 16.98
N TYR A 46 -2.61 6.26 17.74
CA TYR A 46 -3.15 7.50 17.23
C TYR A 46 -2.17 8.62 17.49
N LEU A 47 -1.84 9.36 16.43
CA LEU A 47 -0.97 10.52 16.51
C LEU A 47 -1.74 11.76 16.07
N LYS A 48 -1.73 12.80 16.91
CA LYS A 48 -2.44 14.05 16.64
C LYS A 48 -1.52 15.25 16.85
N SER A 49 -1.23 15.96 15.75
CA SER A 49 -0.52 17.23 15.79
C SER A 49 -1.46 18.38 15.45
N LYS A 50 -1.20 19.55 16.06
CA LYS A 50 -1.84 20.82 15.69
C LYS A 50 -0.87 21.78 15.00
N ASN A 51 0.43 21.48 15.04
CA ASN A 51 1.51 22.42 14.72
C ASN A 51 2.33 21.95 13.51
N GLY A 52 1.69 21.27 12.56
CA GLY A 52 2.33 20.83 11.32
C GLY A 52 2.07 19.37 11.00
N ALA A 53 2.65 18.94 9.89
CA ALA A 53 2.56 17.56 9.42
C ALA A 53 3.41 16.62 10.27
N ILE A 54 2.94 15.39 10.41
CA ILE A 54 3.72 14.29 10.98
C ILE A 54 4.31 13.53 9.79
N GLU A 55 5.63 13.40 9.77
CA GLU A 55 6.35 12.64 8.76
C GLU A 55 6.56 11.21 9.28
N VAL A 56 6.16 10.22 8.49
CA VAL A 56 6.25 8.80 8.85
C VAL A 56 7.01 8.08 7.75
N TYR A 57 8.01 7.32 8.15
CA TYR A 57 8.87 6.56 7.26
C TYR A 57 8.90 5.10 7.67
N LEU A 58 8.84 4.22 6.68
CA LEU A 58 9.08 2.80 6.87
C LEU A 58 10.56 2.53 6.60
N CYS A 59 11.27 1.93 7.57
CA CYS A 59 12.62 1.45 7.30
C CYS A 59 12.51 0.26 6.35
N PRO A 60 13.12 0.31 5.15
CA PRO A 60 13.08 -0.82 4.24
C PRO A 60 13.80 -2.00 4.88
N GLU A 61 13.22 -3.18 4.70
CA GLU A 61 13.91 -4.44 4.96
C GLU A 61 15.08 -4.58 3.99
N GLU A 62 16.06 -5.42 4.33
CA GLU A 62 17.13 -5.78 3.39
C GLU A 62 16.55 -6.69 2.30
N VAL A 63 15.77 -6.08 1.40
CA VAL A 63 15.35 -6.74 0.18
C VAL A 63 16.63 -6.92 -0.64
N LEU A 64 17.07 -8.16 -0.77
CA LEU A 64 17.93 -8.55 -1.88
C LEU A 64 17.31 -7.95 -3.13
N GLU A 65 18.06 -7.12 -3.84
CA GLU A 65 17.62 -6.50 -5.09
C GLU A 65 17.23 -7.60 -6.09
N ASP A 66 15.98 -8.05 -6.08
CA ASP A 66 15.45 -8.85 -7.17
C ASP A 66 13.99 -8.47 -7.42
N GLU A 67 13.75 -8.14 -8.69
CA GLU A 67 12.47 -7.81 -9.31
C GLU A 67 11.94 -6.38 -9.12
N SER A 68 12.56 -5.45 -9.86
CA SER A 68 11.89 -4.22 -10.31
C SER A 68 10.96 -4.54 -11.50
N PRO A 69 9.62 -4.37 -11.42
CA PRO A 69 8.77 -4.52 -12.58
C PRO A 69 8.70 -3.18 -13.32
N VAL A 70 9.78 -2.78 -14.00
CA VAL A 70 9.71 -1.72 -15.01
C VAL A 70 9.92 -2.29 -16.41
N LYS A 71 8.88 -2.10 -17.24
CA LYS A 71 8.80 -2.31 -18.70
C LYS A 71 8.69 -3.75 -19.24
N GLY A 72 7.45 -4.23 -19.33
CA GLY A 72 7.01 -5.14 -20.39
C GLY A 72 6.24 -4.36 -21.47
N SER A 73 6.90 -4.05 -22.58
CA SER A 73 6.33 -3.44 -23.79
C SER A 73 5.07 -4.16 -24.27
N SER A 74 4.06 -3.39 -24.70
CA SER A 74 2.92 -3.88 -25.48
C SER A 74 3.39 -4.61 -26.74
N ALA A 75 3.50 -5.93 -26.66
CA ALA A 75 3.68 -6.78 -27.82
C ALA A 75 2.31 -7.38 -28.18
N ARG A 76 1.69 -6.81 -29.22
CA ARG A 76 0.58 -7.44 -29.93
C ARG A 76 0.98 -8.87 -30.30
N LYS A 77 0.21 -9.86 -29.85
CA LYS A 77 0.22 -11.19 -30.48
C LYS A 77 -1.18 -11.50 -30.99
N ASP A 78 -1.35 -11.14 -32.25
CA ASP A 78 -2.25 -11.79 -33.20
C ASP A 78 -1.86 -13.27 -33.26
N HIS A 79 -2.78 -14.18 -32.89
CA HIS A 79 -2.69 -15.59 -33.26
C HIS A 79 -4.10 -16.16 -33.44
N SER A 80 -4.47 -16.20 -34.71
CA SER A 80 -5.50 -17.01 -35.37
C SER A 80 -5.81 -18.33 -34.67
N TYR A 81 -7.07 -18.49 -34.24
CA TYR A 81 -7.70 -19.79 -34.00
C TYR A 81 -8.77 -19.99 -35.06
N GLY A 82 -8.74 -21.17 -35.70
CA GLY A 82 -9.58 -21.53 -36.84
C GLY A 82 -11.09 -21.46 -36.54
N ILE A 83 -11.83 -21.01 -37.54
CA ILE A 83 -13.30 -21.05 -37.64
C ILE A 83 -13.66 -22.29 -38.48
N PRO A 84 -14.62 -23.14 -38.08
CA PRO A 84 -16.04 -22.93 -38.40
C PRO A 84 -17.00 -23.48 -37.30
N HIS A 85 -18.30 -23.20 -37.17
CA HIS A 85 -19.37 -22.72 -38.05
C HIS A 85 -20.64 -22.44 -37.18
N ASN A 86 -21.51 -21.52 -37.62
CA ASN A 86 -22.99 -21.50 -37.52
C ASN A 86 -23.79 -21.15 -36.21
N SER A 87 -24.32 -19.90 -36.21
CA SER A 87 -25.73 -19.48 -35.95
C SER A 87 -26.31 -19.41 -34.51
N PRO A 88 -27.43 -18.69 -34.26
CA PRO A 88 -27.55 -17.22 -34.15
C PRO A 88 -28.22 -16.75 -32.83
N SER A 89 -28.23 -15.42 -32.60
CA SER A 89 -29.18 -14.63 -31.75
C SER A 89 -29.20 -14.88 -30.22
N HIS A 90 -28.97 -13.84 -29.40
CA HIS A 90 -29.99 -12.87 -28.96
C HIS A 90 -29.35 -11.78 -28.07
N ALA A 91 -29.91 -10.57 -28.14
CA ALA A 91 -29.37 -9.35 -27.56
C ALA A 91 -29.45 -9.27 -26.03
N SER A 92 -28.56 -8.43 -25.50
CA SER A 92 -28.32 -8.09 -24.10
C SER A 92 -29.51 -7.45 -23.37
N THR A 93 -29.52 -7.73 -22.05
CA THR A 93 -29.75 -6.79 -20.92
C THR A 93 -31.12 -6.14 -20.67
N HIS A 94 -31.69 -6.52 -19.52
CA HIS A 94 -32.30 -5.72 -18.43
C HIS A 94 -33.21 -4.51 -18.75
N LYS A 95 -34.45 -4.48 -18.21
CA LYS A 95 -34.82 -3.85 -16.90
C LYS A 95 -36.35 -3.85 -16.70
N PRO A 96 -36.89 -4.05 -15.48
CA PRO A 96 -38.29 -3.76 -15.17
C PRO A 96 -38.43 -2.34 -14.59
N GLN A 97 -39.48 -1.61 -14.98
CA GLN A 97 -40.03 -0.53 -14.15
C GLN A 97 -41.50 -0.29 -14.50
N HIS A 98 -42.34 -0.52 -13.49
CA HIS A 98 -43.79 -0.43 -13.51
C HIS A 98 -44.20 1.02 -13.25
N GLY A 99 -45.16 1.51 -14.03
CA GLY A 99 -45.89 2.75 -13.77
C GLY A 99 -47.31 2.53 -14.30
N LEU A 100 -48.20 2.08 -13.41
CA LEU A 100 -49.64 2.18 -13.58
C LEU A 100 -50.14 3.23 -12.59
N GLU A 101 -51.00 4.08 -13.13
CA GLU A 101 -52.02 4.85 -12.40
C GLU A 101 -52.78 3.99 -11.38
#